data_AF-A0A6J6CKS8-F1
#
_entry.id   AF-A0A6J6CKS8-F1
#
_cell.length_a   1.000
_cell.length_b   1.000
_cell.length_c   1.000
_cell.angle_alpha   90.00
_cell.angle_beta   90.00
_cell.angle_gamma   90.00
#
_symmetry.space_group_name_H-M   'P 1'
#
loop_
_entity.id
_entity.type
_entity.pdbx_description
1 polymer ?
#
loop_
_entity_poly.entity_id
_entity_poly.type
_entity_poly.pdbx_seq_one_letter_code
_entity_poly.pdbx_strand_id
1 'polypeptide(L)'
;MGMLQTVMTDGTDIKKRRKQWLKQIITKPSLLIKIMDVRKWSERTVVALIMQNVDSSLTVKSKKGLLGWRLTSENDSDQPNATYIPAANEVARRIAENKGGIAGGHIGDLVNAPFTAHFVGGCVIGATASEGVIDPYHRVWNYPTMHIVDGASVTANLGVNPSLTITAQAERAFSMWPNKGEADPRPVQNSKYERVSAVFPAKPFVPKGAVGELRVS
;
A
#
# COMPACT_ATOMS: atom_id res chain seq x y z
N MET A 1 -8.73 8.68 -9.57
CA MET A 1 -7.46 8.39 -10.28
C MET A 1 -7.39 9.01 -11.67
N GLY A 2 -8.37 8.84 -12.56
CA GLY A 2 -8.29 9.35 -13.94
C GLY A 2 -8.14 10.87 -14.14
N MET A 3 -8.38 11.72 -13.14
CA MET A 3 -8.07 13.17 -13.26
C MET A 3 -6.66 13.53 -12.77
N LEU A 4 -5.93 12.57 -12.19
CA LEU A 4 -4.57 12.78 -11.66
C LEU A 4 -3.49 12.48 -12.69
N GLN A 5 -3.86 12.01 -13.88
CA GLN A 5 -2.94 11.74 -14.99
C GLN A 5 -2.61 13.03 -15.75
N THR A 6 -1.44 13.04 -16.37
CA THR A 6 -0.97 14.15 -17.20
C THR A 6 0.05 13.67 -18.23
N VAL A 7 0.65 14.57 -19.00
CA VAL A 7 1.74 14.21 -19.92
C VAL A 7 2.99 13.81 -19.12
N MET A 8 3.64 12.71 -19.52
CA MET A 8 4.86 12.22 -18.87
C MET A 8 5.99 13.26 -18.97
N THR A 9 6.78 13.40 -17.90
CA THR A 9 7.96 14.27 -17.82
C THR A 9 9.14 13.53 -17.22
N ASP A 10 10.37 13.95 -17.56
CA ASP A 10 11.60 13.33 -17.10
C ASP A 10 12.43 14.24 -16.19
N GLY A 11 13.20 13.58 -15.33
CA GLY A 11 14.19 14.18 -14.45
C GLY A 11 13.63 14.58 -13.10
N THR A 12 14.53 14.97 -12.20
CA THR A 12 14.22 15.35 -10.81
C THR A 12 14.05 16.87 -10.63
N ASP A 13 14.52 17.68 -11.60
CA ASP A 13 14.42 19.14 -11.55
C ASP A 13 13.00 19.61 -11.92
N ILE A 14 12.30 20.14 -10.92
CA ILE A 14 10.91 20.60 -11.03
C ILE A 14 10.70 21.69 -12.10
N LYS A 15 11.66 22.62 -12.28
CA LYS A 15 11.54 23.69 -13.28
C LYS A 15 11.63 23.10 -14.67
N LYS A 16 12.53 22.13 -14.87
CA LYS A 16 12.67 21.41 -16.14
C LYS A 16 11.43 20.57 -16.45
N ARG A 17 10.86 19.86 -15.47
CA ARG A 17 9.61 19.08 -15.64
C ARG A 17 8.45 19.96 -16.08
N ARG A 18 8.23 21.09 -15.40
CA ARG A 18 7.18 22.07 -15.77
C ARG A 18 7.38 22.64 -17.17
N LYS A 19 8.63 22.93 -17.57
CA LYS A 19 8.95 23.39 -18.93
C LYS A 19 8.66 22.31 -19.98
N GLN A 20 9.03 21.05 -19.72
CA GLN A 20 8.72 19.92 -20.60
C GLN A 20 7.20 19.73 -20.74
N TRP A 21 6.49 19.74 -19.61
CA TRP A 21 5.03 19.64 -19.56
C TRP A 21 4.36 20.73 -20.39
N LEU A 22 4.74 22.00 -20.17
CA LEU A 22 4.18 23.14 -20.91
C LEU A 22 4.47 23.04 -22.41
N LYS A 23 5.70 22.65 -22.78
CA LYS A 23 6.07 22.42 -24.19
C LYS A 23 5.20 21.35 -24.83
N GLN A 24 4.97 20.22 -24.16
CA GLN A 24 4.12 19.13 -24.68
C GLN A 24 2.66 19.58 -24.86
N ILE A 25 2.11 20.35 -23.91
CA ILE A 25 0.74 20.87 -24.01
C ILE A 25 0.58 21.82 -25.20
N ILE A 26 1.53 22.75 -25.37
CA ILE A 26 1.48 23.73 -26.46
C ILE A 26 1.66 23.04 -27.82
N THR A 27 2.59 22.09 -27.93
CA THR A 27 2.90 21.42 -29.19
C THR A 27 1.91 20.32 -29.57
N LYS A 28 1.22 19.72 -28.58
CA LYS A 28 0.30 18.58 -28.78
C LYS A 28 -0.96 18.71 -27.91
N PRO A 29 -1.81 19.73 -28.10
CA PRO A 29 -2.99 19.96 -27.26
C PRO A 29 -4.00 18.81 -27.32
N SER A 30 -4.11 18.12 -28.45
CA SER A 30 -4.97 16.94 -28.62
C SER A 30 -4.57 15.77 -27.71
N LEU A 31 -3.29 15.66 -27.34
CA LEU A 31 -2.79 14.65 -26.42
C LEU A 31 -3.36 14.87 -25.01
N LEU A 32 -3.32 16.12 -24.54
CA LEU A 32 -3.85 16.48 -23.23
C LEU A 32 -5.36 16.22 -23.15
N ILE A 33 -6.11 16.58 -24.19
CA ILE A 33 -7.56 16.32 -24.26
C ILE A 33 -7.84 14.81 -24.16
N LYS A 34 -7.07 13.98 -24.89
CA LYS A 34 -7.21 12.51 -24.82
C LYS A 34 -6.86 11.95 -23.44
N ILE A 35 -5.81 12.47 -22.80
CA ILE A 35 -5.42 12.06 -21.44
C ILE A 35 -6.51 12.47 -20.44
N MET A 36 -7.08 13.66 -20.56
CA MET A 36 -8.11 14.15 -19.62
C MET A 36 -9.50 13.53 -19.86
N ASP A 37 -9.72 12.82 -20.97
CA ASP A 37 -10.97 12.10 -21.23
C ASP A 37 -11.07 10.84 -20.37
N VAL A 38 -11.72 10.97 -19.20
CA VAL A 38 -11.90 9.88 -18.23
C VAL A 38 -13.05 8.92 -18.57
N ARG A 39 -13.71 9.07 -19.72
CA ARG A 39 -14.76 8.13 -20.15
C ARG A 39 -14.15 6.76 -20.46
N LYS A 40 -14.68 5.73 -19.81
CA LYS A 40 -14.19 4.34 -19.89
C LYS A 40 -12.69 4.21 -19.56
N TRP A 41 -12.19 5.05 -18.65
CA TRP A 41 -10.78 5.11 -18.31
C TRP A 41 -10.20 3.76 -17.86
N SER A 42 -10.95 3.00 -17.06
CA SER A 42 -10.53 1.66 -16.61
C SER A 42 -10.36 0.64 -17.74
N GLU A 43 -11.07 0.81 -18.86
CA GLU A 43 -10.95 -0.07 -20.04
C GLU A 43 -9.80 0.35 -20.96
N ARG A 44 -9.28 1.58 -20.81
CA ARG A 44 -8.37 2.23 -21.77
C ARG A 44 -6.99 2.55 -21.19
N THR A 45 -6.80 2.33 -19.89
CA THR A 45 -5.58 2.73 -19.17
C THR A 45 -4.93 1.55 -18.47
N VAL A 46 -3.63 1.40 -18.71
CA VAL A 46 -2.76 0.49 -17.95
C VAL A 46 -1.93 1.34 -17.00
N VAL A 47 -2.04 1.06 -15.70
CA VAL A 47 -1.25 1.75 -14.67
C VAL A 47 0.04 0.95 -14.43
N ALA A 48 1.16 1.47 -14.91
CA ALA A 48 2.48 0.90 -14.65
C ALA A 48 3.00 1.39 -13.29
N LEU A 49 2.75 0.60 -12.24
CA LEU A 49 3.29 0.84 -10.91
C LEU A 49 4.68 0.23 -10.79
N ILE A 50 5.58 0.93 -10.12
CA ILE A 50 6.92 0.44 -9.79
C ILE A 50 7.09 0.42 -8.27
N MET A 51 7.82 -0.57 -7.79
CA MET A 51 8.28 -0.64 -6.41
C MET A 51 9.80 -0.74 -6.41
N GLN A 52 10.43 -0.13 -5.41
CA GLN A 52 11.87 -0.17 -5.22
C GLN A 52 12.19 -1.06 -4.02
N ASN A 53 13.30 -1.79 -4.12
CA ASN A 53 13.88 -2.51 -2.99
C ASN A 53 14.81 -1.57 -2.20
N VAL A 54 14.25 -0.48 -1.68
CA VAL A 54 14.96 0.48 -0.83
C VAL A 54 14.10 0.75 0.39
N ASP A 55 14.75 0.87 1.55
CA ASP A 55 14.08 1.29 2.76
C ASP A 55 13.53 2.71 2.54
N SER A 56 12.24 2.84 2.80
CA SER A 56 11.48 4.05 2.56
C SER A 56 10.44 4.20 3.66
N SER A 57 10.31 5.42 4.16
CA SER A 57 9.35 5.75 5.19
C SER A 57 8.59 7.02 4.82
N LEU A 58 7.41 7.17 5.41
CA LEU A 58 6.65 8.42 5.38
C LEU A 58 5.88 8.55 6.67
N THR A 59 5.81 9.76 7.20
CA THR A 59 5.02 10.04 8.40
C THR A 59 3.68 10.61 7.99
N VAL A 60 2.59 9.93 8.37
CA VAL A 60 1.23 10.45 8.22
C VAL A 60 0.86 11.25 9.47
N LYS A 61 0.42 12.49 9.30
CA LYS A 61 0.05 13.40 10.39
C LYS A 61 -1.33 14.00 10.11
N SER A 62 -2.10 14.24 11.17
CA SER A 62 -3.30 15.07 11.10
C SER A 62 -2.93 16.55 11.12
N LYS A 63 -3.48 17.35 10.21
CA LYS A 63 -3.31 18.80 10.17
C LYS A 63 -4.68 19.48 10.24
N LYS A 64 -4.85 20.39 11.19
CA LYS A 64 -6.06 21.23 11.30
C LYS A 64 -5.98 22.36 10.26
N GLY A 65 -7.02 22.48 9.43
CA GLY A 65 -7.22 23.58 8.50
C GLY A 65 -8.53 24.32 8.78
N LEU A 66 -8.85 25.30 7.93
CA LEU A 66 -10.07 26.11 8.06
C LEU A 66 -11.37 25.30 7.97
N LEU A 67 -11.37 24.20 7.22
CA LEU A 67 -12.52 23.31 7.02
C LEU A 67 -12.48 22.05 7.92
N GLY A 68 -11.66 22.05 8.98
CA GLY A 68 -11.51 20.91 9.88
C GLY A 68 -10.19 20.16 9.72
N TRP A 69 -10.16 18.91 10.18
CA TRP A 69 -8.96 18.07 10.15
C TRP A 69 -8.78 17.41 8.79
N ARG A 70 -7.53 17.35 8.32
CA ARG A 70 -7.14 16.57 7.15
C ARG A 70 -5.88 15.77 7.43
N LEU A 71 -5.70 14.68 6.71
CA LEU A 71 -4.43 13.95 6.71
C LEU A 71 -3.43 14.65 5.79
N THR A 72 -2.16 14.60 6.18
CA THR A 72 -1.02 14.99 5.37
C THR A 72 0.08 13.96 5.58
N SER A 73 0.96 13.82 4.60
CA SER A 73 2.15 12.97 4.71
C SER A 73 3.40 13.83 4.56
N GLU A 74 4.46 13.41 5.24
CA GLU A 74 5.80 13.97 5.13
C GLU A 74 6.76 12.83 4.76
N ASN A 75 7.61 13.10 3.79
CA ASN A 75 8.64 12.15 3.36
C ASN A 75 9.80 12.19 4.35
N ASP A 76 10.56 11.11 4.44
CA ASP A 76 11.79 11.07 5.21
C ASP A 76 12.79 12.11 4.63
N SER A 77 13.34 12.97 5.50
CA SER A 77 14.28 14.01 5.08
C SER A 77 15.65 13.44 4.73
N ASP A 78 16.03 12.34 5.38
CA ASP A 78 17.36 11.75 5.32
C ASP A 78 17.40 10.70 4.19
N GLN A 79 16.30 10.00 3.96
CA GLN A 79 16.12 9.02 2.88
C GLN A 79 14.85 9.30 2.05
N PRO A 80 14.83 10.40 1.27
CA PRO A 80 13.65 10.78 0.53
C PRO A 80 13.30 9.77 -0.56
N ASN A 81 12.02 9.40 -0.63
CA ASN A 81 11.47 8.60 -1.73
C ASN A 81 11.82 9.20 -3.11
N ALA A 82 12.20 8.33 -4.06
CA ALA A 82 12.55 8.75 -5.41
C ALA A 82 11.35 9.41 -6.12
N THR A 83 11.57 10.58 -6.70
CA THR A 83 10.54 11.36 -7.42
C THR A 83 10.54 11.11 -8.92
N TYR A 84 11.56 10.40 -9.42
CA TYR A 84 11.76 10.02 -10.80
C TYR A 84 12.65 8.78 -10.88
N ILE A 85 12.20 7.75 -11.63
CA ILE A 85 12.95 6.51 -11.86
C ILE A 85 13.05 6.31 -13.38
N PRO A 86 14.24 6.48 -14.00
CA PRO A 86 14.39 6.42 -15.45
C PRO A 86 13.86 5.11 -16.06
N ALA A 87 14.15 3.98 -15.41
CA ALA A 87 13.69 2.67 -15.85
C ALA A 87 12.16 2.55 -15.87
N ALA A 88 11.46 3.20 -14.93
CA ALA A 88 10.00 3.19 -14.88
C ALA A 88 9.40 3.94 -16.08
N ASN A 89 9.91 5.15 -16.37
CA ASN A 89 9.46 5.93 -17.52
C ASN A 89 9.77 5.21 -18.84
N GLU A 90 10.93 4.58 -18.95
CA GLU A 90 11.31 3.80 -20.12
C GLU A 90 10.37 2.61 -20.35
N VAL A 91 10.03 1.86 -19.30
CA VAL A 91 9.07 0.75 -19.39
C VAL A 91 7.68 1.26 -19.83
N ALA A 92 7.21 2.36 -19.24
CA ALA A 92 5.93 2.96 -19.62
C ALA A 92 5.89 3.41 -21.09
N ARG A 93 7.00 3.96 -21.62
CA ARG A 93 7.13 4.30 -23.05
C ARG A 93 7.06 3.08 -23.94
N ARG A 94 7.83 2.02 -23.62
CA ARG A 94 7.82 0.78 -24.39
C ARG A 94 6.44 0.13 -24.43
N ILE A 95 5.70 0.16 -23.31
CA ILE A 95 4.32 -0.33 -23.26
C ILE A 95 3.44 0.49 -24.22
N ALA A 96 3.56 1.82 -24.19
CA ALA A 96 2.79 2.70 -25.07
C ALA A 96 3.13 2.48 -26.55
N GLU A 97 4.42 2.44 -26.90
CA GLU A 97 4.90 2.21 -28.28
C GLU A 97 4.40 0.86 -28.83
N ASN A 98 4.53 -0.22 -28.05
CA ASN A 98 4.12 -1.57 -28.47
C ASN A 98 2.61 -1.75 -28.60
N LYS A 99 1.80 -0.87 -27.98
CA LYS A 99 0.34 -0.98 -27.95
C LYS A 99 -0.36 0.18 -28.67
N GLY A 100 0.38 1.07 -29.33
CA GLY A 100 -0.16 2.29 -29.95
C GLY A 100 -0.82 3.24 -28.93
N GLY A 101 -0.39 3.19 -27.68
CA GLY A 101 -0.90 3.97 -26.57
C GLY A 101 -0.14 5.28 -26.35
N ILE A 102 -0.45 5.95 -25.23
CA ILE A 102 0.20 7.19 -24.79
C ILE A 102 0.87 6.94 -23.45
N ALA A 103 2.16 7.25 -23.33
CA ALA A 103 2.85 7.27 -22.06
C ALA A 103 2.39 8.50 -21.24
N GLY A 104 1.62 8.25 -20.18
CA GLY A 104 1.15 9.27 -19.24
C GLY A 104 2.04 9.34 -17.99
N GLY A 105 2.10 10.54 -17.38
CA GLY A 105 2.60 10.76 -16.04
C GLY A 105 1.46 11.10 -15.07
N HIS A 106 1.80 11.57 -13.88
CA HIS A 106 0.79 12.01 -12.89
C HIS A 106 1.07 13.45 -12.44
N ILE A 107 0.03 14.18 -12.00
CA ILE A 107 0.17 15.61 -11.65
C ILE A 107 1.18 15.87 -10.52
N GLY A 108 1.43 14.88 -9.66
CA GLY A 108 2.45 14.93 -8.59
C GLY A 108 3.86 15.16 -9.12
N ASP A 109 4.12 14.76 -10.37
CA ASP A 109 5.36 15.00 -11.09
C ASP A 109 5.74 16.50 -11.15
N LEU A 110 4.75 17.37 -11.27
CA LEU A 110 4.94 18.81 -11.42
C LEU A 110 5.32 19.51 -10.10
N VAL A 111 5.26 18.77 -9.00
CA VAL A 111 5.58 19.22 -7.63
C VAL A 111 6.54 18.28 -6.90
N ASN A 112 7.12 17.30 -7.59
CA ASN A 112 7.99 16.27 -7.01
C ASN A 112 7.34 15.54 -5.82
N ALA A 113 6.04 15.28 -5.91
CA ALA A 113 5.29 14.50 -4.94
C ALA A 113 4.91 13.15 -5.56
N PRO A 114 5.72 12.09 -5.39
CA PRO A 114 5.38 10.76 -5.87
C PRO A 114 4.13 10.25 -5.15
N PHE A 115 3.34 9.43 -5.85
CA PHE A 115 2.15 8.81 -5.29
C PHE A 115 2.44 7.39 -4.86
N THR A 116 1.97 7.02 -3.68
CA THR A 116 1.90 5.62 -3.22
C THR A 116 0.49 5.34 -2.76
N ALA A 117 0.03 4.11 -2.97
CA ALA A 117 -1.33 3.68 -2.64
C ALA A 117 -1.40 2.90 -1.32
N HIS A 118 -0.31 2.25 -0.92
CA HIS A 118 -0.32 1.27 0.15
C HIS A 118 0.59 1.72 1.29
N PHE A 119 0.09 2.59 2.16
CA PHE A 119 0.74 2.83 3.45
C PHE A 119 0.61 1.55 4.29
N VAL A 120 1.76 1.04 4.74
CA VAL A 120 1.86 -0.15 5.59
C VAL A 120 2.71 0.17 6.80
N GLY A 121 2.57 -0.64 7.86
CA GLY A 121 3.25 -0.42 9.12
C GLY A 121 2.55 0.60 10.04
N GLY A 122 3.23 1.02 11.09
CA GLY A 122 2.70 1.89 12.14
C GLY A 122 2.16 1.15 13.37
N CYS A 123 1.63 -0.06 13.19
CA CYS A 123 1.27 -0.97 14.29
C CYS A 123 1.98 -2.32 14.14
N VAL A 124 3.30 -2.26 13.94
CA VAL A 124 4.12 -3.41 13.55
C VAL A 124 4.15 -4.50 14.62
N ILE A 125 4.31 -5.74 14.17
CA ILE A 125 4.55 -6.90 15.02
C ILE A 125 5.96 -6.78 15.62
N GLY A 126 6.06 -6.86 16.95
CA GLY A 126 7.33 -6.85 17.68
C GLY A 126 7.45 -8.02 18.67
N ALA A 127 8.67 -8.39 19.04
CA ALA A 127 8.89 -9.42 20.06
C ALA A 127 8.62 -8.89 21.48
N THR A 128 8.69 -7.57 21.66
CA THR A 128 8.42 -6.85 22.91
C THR A 128 7.60 -5.59 22.67
N ALA A 129 7.05 -5.01 23.74
CA ALA A 129 6.31 -3.75 23.69
C ALA A 129 7.16 -2.53 23.30
N SER A 130 8.50 -2.62 23.36
CA SER A 130 9.41 -1.57 22.90
C SER A 130 9.78 -1.70 21.42
N GLU A 131 9.52 -2.86 20.80
CA GLU A 131 9.89 -3.15 19.41
C GLU A 131 8.70 -3.13 18.45
N GLY A 132 7.47 -3.12 18.96
CA GLY A 132 6.25 -3.09 18.15
C GLY A 132 5.00 -2.75 18.96
N VAL A 133 3.89 -2.55 18.26
CA VAL A 133 2.60 -2.21 18.87
C VAL A 133 1.80 -3.47 19.22
N ILE A 134 1.93 -4.50 18.39
CA ILE A 134 1.28 -5.79 18.59
C ILE A 134 2.30 -6.91 18.78
N ASP A 135 1.89 -7.94 19.51
CA ASP A 135 2.66 -9.16 19.71
C ASP A 135 2.58 -10.10 18.48
N PRO A 136 3.35 -11.20 18.45
CA PRO A 136 3.34 -12.16 17.33
C PRO A 136 2.00 -12.84 17.01
N TYR A 137 0.99 -12.63 17.86
CA TYR A 137 -0.38 -13.13 17.70
C TYR A 137 -1.40 -12.00 17.43
N HIS A 138 -0.92 -10.82 17.02
CA HIS A 138 -1.72 -9.65 16.68
C HIS A 138 -2.52 -9.04 17.84
N ARG A 139 -2.11 -9.29 19.09
CA ARG A 139 -2.68 -8.61 20.27
C ARG A 139 -1.88 -7.36 20.57
N VAL A 140 -2.55 -6.25 20.86
CA VAL A 140 -1.88 -5.02 21.30
C VAL A 140 -1.16 -5.29 22.62
N TRP A 141 0.10 -4.87 22.73
CA TRP A 141 0.85 -4.99 23.98
C TRP A 141 0.13 -4.27 25.12
N ASN A 142 0.01 -4.93 26.27
CA ASN A 142 -0.72 -4.46 27.46
C ASN A 142 -2.25 -4.38 27.31
N TYR A 143 -2.80 -4.72 26.14
CA TYR A 143 -4.24 -4.79 25.87
C TYR A 143 -4.57 -6.09 25.12
N PRO A 144 -4.44 -7.27 25.76
CA PRO A 144 -4.51 -8.57 25.07
C PRO A 144 -5.87 -8.90 24.44
N THR A 145 -6.91 -8.14 24.78
CA THR A 145 -8.26 -8.22 24.20
C THR A 145 -8.47 -7.31 22.98
N MET A 146 -7.49 -6.47 22.64
CA MET A 146 -7.48 -5.59 21.47
C MET A 146 -6.54 -6.15 20.40
N HIS A 147 -6.99 -6.19 19.15
CA HIS A 147 -6.25 -6.76 18.03
C HIS A 147 -6.15 -5.78 16.86
N ILE A 148 -5.04 -5.83 16.12
CA ILE A 148 -4.83 -5.07 14.89
C ILE A 148 -4.46 -6.04 13.78
N VAL A 149 -5.27 -6.05 12.73
CA VAL A 149 -5.20 -7.05 11.65
C VAL A 149 -5.49 -6.36 10.31
N ASP A 150 -4.54 -5.57 9.82
CA ASP A 150 -4.62 -4.82 8.57
C ASP A 150 -3.23 -4.49 8.01
N GLY A 151 -3.12 -3.54 7.08
CA GLY A 151 -1.82 -3.11 6.54
C GLY A 151 -0.86 -2.53 7.59
N ALA A 152 -1.35 -2.10 8.76
CA ALA A 152 -0.51 -1.52 9.79
C ALA A 152 0.35 -2.56 10.53
N SER A 153 -0.04 -3.84 10.51
CA SER A 153 0.75 -4.93 11.10
C SER A 153 1.92 -5.38 10.24
N VAL A 154 1.96 -4.99 8.97
CA VAL A 154 3.05 -5.35 8.04
C VAL A 154 4.33 -4.62 8.47
N THR A 155 5.30 -5.38 8.99
CA THR A 155 6.51 -4.86 9.65
C THR A 155 7.48 -4.13 8.71
N ALA A 156 7.52 -4.51 7.44
CA ALA A 156 8.46 -3.95 6.47
C ALA A 156 7.82 -3.80 5.10
N ASN A 157 8.36 -2.90 4.28
CA ASN A 157 7.92 -2.73 2.90
C ASN A 157 8.27 -4.00 2.09
N LEU A 158 7.26 -4.63 1.52
CA LEU A 158 7.39 -5.91 0.81
C LEU A 158 7.98 -5.76 -0.60
N GLY A 159 8.06 -4.53 -1.12
CA GLY A 159 8.44 -4.29 -2.52
C GLY A 159 7.40 -4.79 -3.54
N VAL A 160 6.24 -5.28 -3.09
CA VAL A 160 5.11 -5.75 -3.89
C VAL A 160 3.77 -5.34 -3.25
N ASN A 161 2.65 -5.59 -3.93
CA ASN A 161 1.31 -5.29 -3.40
C ASN A 161 1.04 -6.07 -2.09
N PRO A 162 0.68 -5.40 -0.98
CA PRO A 162 0.59 -6.04 0.33
C PRO A 162 -0.71 -6.82 0.56
N SER A 163 -1.71 -6.73 -0.32
CA SER A 163 -3.04 -7.32 -0.10
C SER A 163 -3.00 -8.79 0.34
N LEU A 164 -2.27 -9.65 -0.38
CA LEU A 164 -2.16 -11.06 -0.03
C LEU A 164 -1.37 -11.31 1.26
N THR A 165 -0.39 -10.46 1.59
CA THR A 165 0.32 -10.55 2.87
C THR A 165 -0.58 -10.17 4.03
N ILE A 166 -1.41 -9.13 3.86
CA ILE A 166 -2.42 -8.73 4.86
C ILE A 166 -3.42 -9.87 5.05
N THR A 167 -3.93 -10.46 3.96
CA THR A 167 -4.82 -11.63 4.03
C THR A 167 -4.17 -12.80 4.77
N ALA A 168 -2.93 -13.17 4.41
CA ALA A 168 -2.22 -14.26 5.05
C ALA A 168 -1.97 -14.01 6.56
N GLN A 169 -1.58 -12.78 6.94
CA GLN A 169 -1.43 -12.41 8.35
C GLN A 169 -2.76 -12.46 9.10
N ALA A 170 -3.84 -12.00 8.47
CA ALA A 170 -5.18 -12.02 9.05
C ALA A 170 -5.68 -13.45 9.27
N GLU A 171 -5.61 -14.30 8.25
CA GLU A 171 -5.98 -15.71 8.34
C GLU A 171 -5.17 -16.43 9.42
N ARG A 172 -3.85 -16.21 9.47
CA ARG A 172 -2.99 -16.74 10.53
C ARG A 172 -3.47 -16.26 11.90
N ALA A 173 -3.68 -14.95 12.10
CA ALA A 173 -4.08 -14.38 13.39
C ALA A 173 -5.39 -14.99 13.90
N PHE A 174 -6.42 -15.07 13.05
CA PHE A 174 -7.72 -15.62 13.41
C PHE A 174 -7.70 -17.14 13.59
N SER A 175 -6.84 -17.87 12.87
CA SER A 175 -6.71 -19.32 13.04
C SER A 175 -6.24 -19.72 14.45
N MET A 176 -5.66 -18.79 15.21
CA MET A 176 -5.16 -19.02 16.57
C MET A 176 -6.17 -18.59 17.65
N TRP A 177 -7.37 -18.13 17.27
CA TRP A 177 -8.37 -17.70 18.23
C TRP A 177 -9.09 -18.91 18.84
N PRO A 178 -9.34 -18.91 20.16
CA PRO A 178 -10.16 -19.94 20.77
C PRO A 178 -11.62 -19.83 20.30
N ASN A 179 -12.36 -20.94 20.31
CA ASN A 179 -13.80 -20.81 20.22
C ASN A 179 -14.34 -20.10 21.48
N LYS A 180 -15.52 -19.50 21.34
CA LYS A 180 -16.17 -18.80 22.45
C LYS A 180 -16.36 -19.75 23.65
N GLY A 181 -15.74 -19.40 24.78
CA GLY A 181 -15.80 -20.16 26.03
C GLY A 181 -14.68 -21.19 26.21
N GLU A 182 -13.84 -21.39 25.20
CA GLU A 182 -12.63 -22.21 25.31
C GLU A 182 -11.46 -21.40 25.89
N ALA A 183 -10.47 -22.10 26.44
CA ALA A 183 -9.22 -21.48 26.87
C ALA A 183 -8.44 -20.98 25.65
N ASP A 184 -7.82 -19.81 25.76
CA ASP A 184 -6.96 -19.26 24.72
C ASP A 184 -5.66 -20.09 24.62
N PRO A 185 -5.39 -20.76 23.47
CA PRO A 185 -4.19 -21.58 23.32
C PRO A 185 -2.91 -20.73 23.16
N ARG A 186 -3.05 -19.43 22.91
CA ARG A 186 -1.90 -18.53 22.69
C ARG A 186 -1.21 -18.25 24.02
N PRO A 187 0.14 -18.34 24.10
CA PRO A 187 0.89 -17.92 25.28
C PRO A 187 0.52 -16.50 25.73
N VAL A 188 0.59 -16.24 27.04
CA VAL A 188 0.43 -14.89 27.58
C VAL A 188 1.56 -13.97 27.09
N GLN A 189 1.29 -12.67 27.00
CA GLN A 189 2.32 -11.69 26.65
C GLN A 189 3.55 -11.78 27.58
N ASN A 190 4.73 -11.44 27.06
CA ASN A 190 6.05 -11.60 27.70
C ASN A 190 6.54 -13.06 27.86
N SER A 191 5.75 -14.05 27.44
CA SER A 191 6.25 -15.41 27.25
C SER A 191 7.03 -15.52 25.93
N LYS A 192 7.85 -16.57 25.80
CA LYS A 192 8.50 -16.88 24.51
C LYS A 192 7.46 -17.18 23.44
N TYR A 193 7.79 -16.87 22.20
CA TYR A 193 6.94 -17.24 21.06
C TYR A 193 6.85 -18.76 20.96
N GLU A 194 5.63 -19.26 20.74
CA GLU A 194 5.36 -20.67 20.49
C GLU A 194 4.45 -20.79 19.28
N ARG A 195 4.74 -21.75 18.41
CA ARG A 195 3.84 -22.04 17.31
C ARG A 195 2.63 -22.80 17.87
N VAL A 196 1.46 -22.18 17.80
CA VAL A 196 0.20 -22.83 18.16
C VAL A 196 -0.45 -23.47 16.93
N SER A 197 -1.15 -24.58 17.14
CA SER A 197 -1.97 -25.20 16.09
C SER A 197 -3.18 -24.33 15.78
N ALA A 198 -3.66 -24.40 14.53
CA ALA A 198 -4.90 -23.74 14.15
C ALA A 198 -6.09 -24.36 14.90
N VAL A 199 -6.98 -23.51 15.41
CA VAL A 199 -8.22 -23.89 16.07
C VAL A 199 -9.33 -23.93 15.03
N PHE A 200 -9.97 -25.10 14.87
CA PHE A 200 -11.12 -25.21 13.98
C PHE A 200 -12.35 -24.57 14.64
N PRO A 201 -13.12 -23.73 13.93
CA PRO A 201 -14.32 -23.13 14.48
C PRO A 201 -15.40 -24.19 14.72
N ALA A 202 -16.02 -24.18 15.89
CA ALA A 202 -17.14 -25.07 16.22
C ALA A 202 -18.39 -24.83 15.34
N LYS A 203 -18.51 -23.61 14.79
CA LYS A 203 -19.58 -23.19 13.87
C LYS A 203 -18.94 -22.45 12.67
N PRO A 204 -18.40 -23.16 11.67
CA PRO A 204 -17.81 -22.52 10.50
C PRO A 204 -18.89 -21.74 9.72
N PHE A 205 -18.53 -20.54 9.25
CA PHE A 205 -19.44 -19.71 8.45
C PHE A 205 -19.65 -20.28 7.05
N VAL A 206 -18.58 -20.79 6.43
CA VAL A 206 -18.64 -21.42 5.11
C VAL A 206 -19.04 -22.89 5.28
N PRO A 207 -20.15 -23.35 4.65
CA PRO A 207 -20.60 -24.73 4.78
C PRO A 207 -19.61 -25.75 4.22
N LYS A 208 -19.67 -26.97 4.78
CA LYS A 208 -18.92 -28.13 4.27
C LYS A 208 -19.25 -28.39 2.81
N GLY A 209 -18.23 -28.55 1.96
CA GLY A 209 -18.37 -28.78 0.52
C GLY A 209 -18.61 -27.54 -0.34
N ALA A 210 -18.75 -26.35 0.26
CA ALA A 210 -18.88 -25.09 -0.50
C ALA A 210 -17.50 -24.58 -1.00
N VAL A 211 -17.52 -23.72 -2.02
CA VAL A 211 -16.32 -22.99 -2.44
C VAL A 211 -15.85 -22.08 -1.30
N GLY A 212 -14.59 -22.24 -0.88
CA GLY A 212 -14.03 -21.51 0.26
C GLY A 212 -14.26 -22.17 1.62
N GLU A 213 -14.70 -23.43 1.66
CA GLU A 213 -14.72 -24.23 2.90
C GLU A 213 -13.34 -24.19 3.57
N LEU A 214 -13.31 -23.87 4.87
CA LEU A 214 -12.10 -23.96 5.67
C LEU A 214 -11.68 -25.44 5.80
N ARG A 215 -10.49 -25.76 5.28
CA ARG A 215 -9.87 -27.08 5.40
C ARG A 215 -8.61 -26.94 6.22
N VAL A 216 -8.55 -27.63 7.36
CA VAL A 216 -7.32 -27.71 8.15
C VAL A 216 -6.58 -28.96 7.70
N SER A 217 -5.33 -28.79 7.30
CA SER A 217 -4.38 -29.87 6.99
C SER A 217 -3.40 -30.06 8.14
#